data_AF-A0A820CLV3-F1
#
_entry.id   AF-A0A820CLV3-F1
#
_cell.length_a   1.000
_cell.length_b   1.000
_cell.length_c   1.000
_cell.angle_alpha   90.00
_cell.angle_beta   90.00
_cell.angle_gamma   90.00
#
_symmetry.space_group_name_H-M   'P 1'
#
loop_
_entity.id
_entity.type
_entity.pdbx_description
1 polymer ?
#
loop_
_entity_poly.entity_id
_entity_poly.type
_entity_poly.pdbx_seq_one_letter_code
_entity_poly.pdbx_strand_id
1 'polypeptide(L)'
;MGIPGLSSWLTKPENYPDIIIPCEEDGQSASHSVKFDNLYLDMNEIIYLLIGSHSSSPIQKEENEIIQSVFISIDRIFSIVRPQKLLYMALDGVAPMAKMNDLRKGRFLHFKKQENKCFDTNLIKPGTPFMSKLSNCLQDYIRYRMN
;
A
#
# COMPACT_ATOMS: atom_id res chain seq x y z
N MET A 1 -10.87 -16.57 12.77
CA MET A 1 -9.50 -16.00 12.66
C MET A 1 -9.53 -14.92 11.59
N GLY A 2 -8.96 -13.74 11.82
CA GLY A 2 -8.84 -12.70 10.78
C GLY A 2 -7.57 -12.88 9.94
N ILE A 3 -7.42 -12.06 8.90
CA ILE A 3 -6.20 -12.02 8.05
C ILE A 3 -4.91 -11.93 8.90
N PRO A 4 -4.82 -11.13 9.97
CA PRO A 4 -3.62 -11.10 10.82
C PRO A 4 -3.35 -12.43 11.54
N GLY A 5 -4.41 -13.16 11.92
CA GLY A 5 -4.28 -14.47 12.57
C GLY A 5 -3.80 -15.54 11.60
N LEU A 6 -4.27 -15.50 10.35
CA LEU A 6 -3.78 -16.39 9.30
C LEU A 6 -2.31 -16.10 8.96
N SER A 7 -1.97 -14.82 8.75
CA SER A 7 -0.59 -14.40 8.48
C SER A 7 0.34 -14.85 9.61
N SER A 8 0.02 -14.51 10.87
CA SER A 8 0.80 -14.93 12.03
C SER A 8 0.92 -16.45 12.17
N TRP A 9 -0.10 -17.22 11.79
CA TRP A 9 -0.02 -18.67 11.79
C TRP A 9 0.92 -19.18 10.70
N LEU A 10 0.79 -18.70 9.46
CA LEU A 10 1.64 -19.11 8.34
C LEU A 10 3.12 -18.81 8.57
N THR A 11 3.43 -17.65 9.16
CA THR A 11 4.80 -17.19 9.38
C THR A 11 5.51 -17.86 10.56
N LYS A 12 4.85 -18.75 11.31
CA LYS A 12 5.51 -19.49 12.39
C LYS A 12 6.55 -20.45 11.79
N PRO A 13 7.79 -20.50 12.32
CA PRO A 13 8.82 -21.41 11.84
C PRO A 13 8.39 -22.88 11.87
N GLU A 14 7.50 -23.23 12.80
CA GLU A 14 6.96 -24.59 12.97
C GLU A 14 6.01 -25.02 11.85
N ASN A 15 5.39 -24.07 11.13
CA ASN A 15 4.37 -24.37 10.13
C ASN A 15 4.95 -24.37 8.70
N TYR A 16 5.59 -23.26 8.30
CA TYR A 16 6.19 -23.11 6.96
C TYR A 16 7.46 -22.26 7.07
N PRO A 17 8.63 -22.85 7.41
CA PRO A 17 9.85 -22.09 7.66
C PRO A 17 10.35 -21.31 6.44
N ASP A 18 10.13 -21.83 5.24
CA ASP A 18 10.63 -21.24 3.99
C ASP A 18 9.66 -20.24 3.35
N ILE A 19 8.54 -19.91 4.00
CA ILE A 19 7.53 -19.00 3.44
C ILE A 19 7.97 -17.53 3.46
N ILE A 20 8.87 -17.17 4.39
CA ILE A 20 9.45 -15.83 4.47
C ILE A 20 10.87 -15.90 3.94
N ILE A 21 11.09 -15.26 2.80
CA ILE A 21 12.41 -15.08 2.22
C ILE A 21 12.71 -13.57 2.29
N PRO A 22 13.72 -13.14 3.08
CA PRO A 22 14.11 -11.74 3.13
C PRO A 22 14.50 -11.24 1.75
N CYS A 23 14.06 -10.03 1.41
CA CYS A 23 14.39 -9.41 0.14
C CYS A 23 15.54 -8.42 0.32
N GLU A 24 16.59 -8.55 -0.48
CA GLU A 24 17.71 -7.61 -0.51
C GLU A 24 17.40 -6.44 -1.43
N GLU A 25 17.61 -5.20 -0.96
CA GLU A 25 17.29 -3.98 -1.72
C GLU A 25 18.37 -3.65 -2.78
N ASP A 26 19.60 -4.06 -2.52
CA ASP A 26 20.74 -3.87 -3.41
C ASP A 26 20.88 -5.10 -4.29
N GLY A 27 20.29 -5.07 -5.49
CA GLY A 27 20.31 -6.19 -6.42
C GLY A 27 21.68 -6.52 -7.04
N GLN A 28 22.71 -6.64 -6.21
CA GLN A 28 24.07 -7.11 -6.49
C GLN A 28 24.40 -8.46 -5.82
N SER A 29 23.55 -9.00 -4.94
CA SER A 29 23.78 -10.35 -4.41
C SER A 29 23.14 -11.41 -5.30
N ALA A 30 23.99 -12.27 -5.84
CA ALA A 30 23.69 -13.38 -6.73
C ALA A 30 22.92 -14.56 -6.10
N SER A 31 22.10 -14.35 -5.06
CA SER A 31 21.44 -15.44 -4.30
C SER A 31 19.98 -15.72 -4.69
N HIS A 32 19.27 -14.75 -5.30
CA HIS A 32 17.89 -14.94 -5.75
C HIS A 32 17.74 -14.63 -7.24
N SER A 33 17.95 -15.65 -8.08
CA SER A 33 17.75 -15.61 -9.54
C SER A 33 16.29 -15.54 -9.98
N VAL A 34 15.36 -15.30 -9.04
CA VAL A 34 13.93 -15.31 -9.30
C VAL A 34 13.57 -14.04 -10.06
N LYS A 35 13.15 -14.22 -11.31
CA LYS A 35 12.64 -13.14 -12.15
C LYS A 35 11.13 -13.06 -12.01
N PHE A 36 10.62 -11.84 -11.89
CA PHE A 36 9.19 -11.58 -11.85
C PHE A 36 8.73 -11.01 -13.18
N ASP A 37 7.71 -11.62 -13.77
CA ASP A 37 7.08 -11.08 -14.98
C ASP A 37 6.11 -9.94 -14.63
N ASN A 38 5.29 -10.15 -13.60
CA ASN A 38 4.17 -9.29 -13.28
C ASN A 38 4.22 -8.88 -11.80
N LEU A 39 4.03 -7.59 -11.54
CA LEU A 39 3.89 -7.01 -10.21
C LEU A 39 2.50 -6.38 -10.07
N TYR A 40 1.78 -6.78 -9.02
CA TYR A 40 0.45 -6.26 -8.68
C TYR A 40 0.52 -5.49 -7.37
N LEU A 41 0.11 -4.24 -7.36
CA LEU A 41 0.13 -3.38 -6.19
C LEU A 41 -1.29 -3.02 -5.76
N ASP A 42 -1.62 -3.30 -4.51
CA ASP A 42 -2.76 -2.71 -3.82
C ASP A 42 -2.35 -1.33 -3.31
N MET A 43 -2.79 -0.29 -4.02
CA MET A 43 -2.39 1.08 -3.73
C MET A 43 -2.98 1.58 -2.42
N ASN A 44 -4.16 1.10 -2.03
CA ASN A 44 -4.80 1.55 -0.80
C ASN A 44 -4.01 1.10 0.42
N GLU A 45 -3.48 -0.12 0.40
CA GLU A 45 -2.65 -0.63 1.49
C GLU A 45 -1.35 0.17 1.63
N ILE A 46 -0.69 0.53 0.51
CA ILE A 46 0.51 1.39 0.52
C ILE A 46 0.21 2.74 1.20
N ILE A 47 -0.92 3.37 0.85
CA ILE A 47 -1.32 4.66 1.45
C ILE A 47 -1.58 4.49 2.96
N TYR A 48 -2.28 3.43 3.37
CA TYR A 48 -2.56 3.17 4.79
C TYR A 48 -1.28 2.91 5.60
N LEU A 49 -0.32 2.14 5.05
CA LEU A 49 0.98 1.88 5.70
C LEU A 49 1.77 3.17 5.92
N LEU A 50 1.83 4.03 4.90
CA LEU A 50 2.52 5.32 4.99
C LEU A 50 1.92 6.19 6.09
N ILE A 51 0.59 6.35 6.10
CA ILE A 51 -0.09 7.15 7.13
C ILE A 51 0.13 6.57 8.53
N GLY A 52 0.13 5.25 8.67
CA GLY A 52 0.36 4.56 9.96
C GLY A 52 1.80 4.75 10.50
N SER A 53 2.79 4.65 9.62
CA SER A 53 4.22 4.76 9.98
C SER A 53 4.66 6.16 10.45
N HIS A 54 3.89 7.21 10.14
CA HIS A 54 4.22 8.60 10.47
C HIS A 54 3.54 9.12 11.74
N SER A 55 2.92 8.24 12.54
CA SER A 55 2.25 8.58 13.80
C SER A 55 3.15 9.23 14.86
N SER A 56 4.47 9.26 14.65
CA SER A 56 5.46 9.89 15.54
C SER A 56 5.64 11.40 15.33
N SER A 57 5.21 11.95 14.18
CA SER A 57 5.32 13.40 13.91
C SER A 57 3.96 14.08 14.09
N PRO A 58 3.84 15.09 14.97
CA PRO A 58 2.58 15.78 15.24
C PRO A 58 2.11 16.70 14.09
N ILE A 59 2.83 16.72 12.96
CA ILE A 59 2.53 17.59 11.82
C ILE A 59 1.48 16.90 10.93
N GLN A 60 0.39 17.61 10.68
CA GLN A 60 -0.59 17.21 9.66
C GLN A 60 0.10 17.22 8.30
N LYS A 61 0.10 16.08 7.60
CA LYS A 61 0.69 16.00 6.26
C LYS A 61 -0.27 16.53 5.23
N GLU A 62 0.23 17.36 4.33
CA GLU A 62 -0.52 17.77 3.15
C GLU A 62 -0.71 16.59 2.19
N GLU A 63 -1.78 16.63 1.39
CA GLU A 63 -2.06 15.60 0.38
C GLU A 63 -0.88 15.37 -0.57
N ASN A 64 -0.16 16.43 -0.93
CA ASN A 64 0.97 16.37 -1.85
C ASN A 64 2.14 15.57 -1.28
N GLU A 65 2.41 15.69 0.03
CA GLU A 65 3.48 14.93 0.69
C GLU A 65 3.16 13.43 0.73
N ILE A 66 1.89 13.08 0.95
CA ILE A 66 1.43 11.70 0.92
C ILE A 66 1.58 11.13 -0.49
N ILE A 67 1.18 11.88 -1.52
CA ILE A 67 1.32 11.46 -2.92
C ILE A 67 2.81 11.26 -3.27
N GLN A 68 3.70 12.15 -2.85
CA GLN A 68 5.15 11.98 -3.04
C GLN A 68 5.68 10.74 -2.32
N SER A 69 5.24 10.50 -1.08
CA SER A 69 5.62 9.31 -0.31
C SER A 69 5.15 8.01 -1.00
N VAL A 70 3.97 8.04 -1.64
CA VAL A 70 3.46 6.93 -2.46
C VAL A 70 4.39 6.68 -3.65
N PHE A 71 4.83 7.70 -4.37
CA PHE A 71 5.75 7.53 -5.50
C PHE A 71 7.10 6.93 -5.08
N ILE A 72 7.68 7.43 -3.99
CA ILE A 72 8.92 6.87 -3.42
C ILE A 72 8.74 5.39 -3.06
N SER A 73 7.57 5.03 -2.52
CA SER A 73 7.27 3.64 -2.15
C SER A 73 7.12 2.75 -3.37
N ILE A 74 6.44 3.22 -4.43
CA ILE A 74 6.33 2.49 -5.70
C ILE A 74 7.72 2.27 -6.29
N ASP A 75 8.58 3.29 -6.30
CA ASP A 75 9.94 3.20 -6.81
C ASP A 75 10.78 2.14 -6.09
N ARG A 76 10.70 2.13 -4.76
CA ARG A 76 11.39 1.15 -3.92
C ARG A 76 10.87 -0.26 -4.19
N ILE A 77 9.56 -0.46 -4.26
CA ILE A 77 8.99 -1.80 -4.54
C ILE A 77 9.38 -2.25 -5.95
N PHE A 78 9.34 -1.34 -6.93
CA PHE A 78 9.71 -1.65 -8.32
C PHE A 78 11.19 -2.00 -8.45
N SER A 79 12.09 -1.28 -7.77
CA SER A 79 13.54 -1.56 -7.82
C SER A 79 13.92 -2.90 -7.21
N ILE A 80 13.14 -3.35 -6.22
CA ILE A 80 13.24 -4.66 -5.57
C ILE A 80 12.73 -5.76 -6.52
N VAL A 81 11.50 -5.66 -7.00
CA VAL A 81 10.84 -6.75 -7.75
C VAL A 81 11.30 -6.84 -9.21
N ARG A 82 11.59 -5.69 -9.85
CA ARG A 82 12.04 -5.59 -11.25
C ARG A 82 11.15 -6.36 -12.25
N PRO A 83 9.84 -6.05 -12.34
CA PRO A 83 8.92 -6.78 -13.22
C PRO A 83 9.29 -6.63 -14.70
N GLN A 84 9.26 -7.74 -15.45
CA GLN A 84 9.69 -7.76 -16.86
C GLN A 84 8.58 -7.46 -17.87
N LYS A 85 7.30 -7.63 -17.50
CA LYS A 85 6.16 -7.57 -18.43
C LYS A 85 5.08 -6.60 -17.97
N LEU A 86 4.66 -6.67 -16.70
CA LEU A 86 3.51 -5.91 -16.21
C LEU A 86 3.75 -5.32 -14.83
N LEU A 87 3.45 -4.02 -14.71
CA LEU A 87 3.14 -3.38 -13.43
C LEU A 87 1.65 -3.03 -13.43
N TYR A 88 0.89 -3.62 -12.50
CA TYR A 88 -0.53 -3.35 -12.32
C TYR A 88 -0.77 -2.67 -10.97
N MET A 89 -1.24 -1.42 -11.00
CA MET A 89 -1.55 -0.64 -9.80
C MET A 89 -3.07 -0.54 -9.63
N ALA A 90 -3.59 -1.12 -8.55
CA ALA A 90 -5.03 -1.18 -8.27
C ALA A 90 -5.42 -0.18 -7.17
N LEU A 91 -6.37 0.71 -7.48
CA LEU A 91 -7.07 1.54 -6.51
C LEU A 91 -8.46 0.95 -6.27
N ASP A 92 -8.94 0.94 -5.02
CA ASP A 92 -10.30 0.42 -4.76
C ASP A 92 -11.36 1.28 -5.45
N GLY A 93 -12.20 0.61 -6.25
CA GLY A 93 -13.48 1.14 -6.71
C GLY A 93 -14.59 1.00 -5.68
N VAL A 94 -15.83 1.19 -6.13
CA VAL A 94 -17.01 0.98 -5.29
C VAL A 94 -17.14 -0.52 -4.97
N ALA A 95 -17.18 -0.84 -3.67
CA ALA A 95 -17.28 -2.21 -3.19
C ALA A 95 -18.75 -2.70 -3.13
N PRO A 96 -19.00 -4.03 -3.17
CA PRO A 96 -20.33 -4.59 -2.93
C PRO A 96 -20.89 -4.25 -1.54
N MET A 97 -22.22 -4.25 -1.41
CA MET A 97 -22.93 -3.86 -0.17
C MET A 97 -22.45 -4.60 1.09
N ALA A 98 -22.17 -5.91 0.98
CA ALA A 98 -21.66 -6.70 2.09
C ALA A 98 -20.33 -6.11 2.64
N LYS A 99 -19.36 -5.86 1.75
CA LYS A 99 -18.07 -5.26 2.10
C LYS A 99 -18.22 -3.82 2.58
N MET A 100 -19.15 -3.06 2.01
CA MET A 100 -19.43 -1.68 2.46
C MET A 100 -19.85 -1.62 3.93
N ASN A 101 -20.68 -2.56 4.40
CA ASN A 101 -21.11 -2.62 5.80
C ASN A 101 -19.92 -2.87 6.74
N ASP A 102 -19.01 -3.77 6.37
CA ASP A 102 -17.80 -4.04 7.16
C ASP A 102 -16.84 -2.86 7.16
N LEU A 103 -16.63 -2.23 6.00
CA LEU A 103 -15.84 -1.00 5.89
C LEU A 103 -16.43 0.15 6.72
N ARG A 104 -17.77 0.26 6.78
CA ARG A 104 -18.45 1.27 7.59
C ARG A 104 -18.23 1.02 9.09
N LYS A 105 -18.41 -0.22 9.54
CA LYS A 105 -18.17 -0.62 10.94
C LYS A 105 -16.71 -0.37 11.34
N GLY A 106 -15.77 -0.80 10.51
CA GLY A 106 -14.33 -0.61 10.74
C GLY A 106 -13.95 0.86 10.88
N ARG A 107 -14.44 1.72 9.97
CA ARG A 107 -14.20 3.17 10.03
C ARG A 107 -14.76 3.81 11.28
N PHE A 108 -15.97 3.44 11.69
CA PHE A 108 -16.58 3.96 12.92
C PHE A 108 -15.77 3.61 14.17
N LEU A 109 -15.31 2.35 14.26
CA LEU A 109 -14.44 1.91 15.36
C LEU A 109 -13.08 2.62 15.33
N HIS A 110 -12.52 2.84 14.15
CA HIS A 110 -11.23 3.50 13.98
C HIS A 110 -11.30 4.99 14.32
N PHE A 111 -12.38 5.68 13.94
CA PHE A 111 -12.64 7.07 14.33
C PHE A 111 -12.72 7.24 15.85
N LYS A 112 -13.42 6.34 16.55
CA LYS A 112 -13.52 6.36 18.02
C LYS A 112 -12.20 6.15 18.75
N LYS A 113 -11.20 5.55 18.09
CA LYS A 113 -9.91 5.18 18.71
C LYS A 113 -8.80 6.21 18.50
N GLN A 114 -9.00 7.24 17.67
CA GLN A 114 -7.93 8.15 17.28
C GLN A 114 -8.24 9.59 17.66
N GLU A 115 -7.52 10.14 18.64
CA GLU A 115 -7.65 11.54 19.07
C GLU A 115 -6.70 12.51 18.34
N ASN A 116 -5.68 12.03 17.60
CA ASN A 116 -4.75 12.89 16.84
C ASN A 116 -4.34 12.21 15.52
N LYS A 117 -4.99 12.57 14.41
CA LYS A 117 -4.62 12.07 13.08
C LYS A 117 -3.74 13.06 12.32
N CYS A 118 -2.70 12.54 11.70
CA CYS A 118 -1.89 13.24 10.70
C CYS A 118 -2.66 13.46 9.38
N PHE A 119 -3.62 12.58 9.05
CA PHE A 119 -4.42 12.64 7.81
C PHE A 119 -5.81 11.99 8.00
N ASP A 120 -6.85 12.54 7.34
CA ASP A 120 -8.18 11.93 7.35
C ASP A 120 -8.25 10.72 6.39
N THR A 121 -8.11 9.53 6.97
CA THR A 121 -8.22 8.23 6.29
C THR A 121 -9.55 8.00 5.55
N ASN A 122 -10.60 8.76 5.85
CA ASN A 122 -11.88 8.66 5.12
C ASN A 122 -11.77 9.23 3.70
N LEU A 123 -10.75 10.04 3.42
CA LEU A 123 -10.46 10.55 2.07
C LEU A 123 -9.97 9.46 1.11
N ILE A 124 -9.52 8.30 1.61
CA ILE A 124 -9.05 7.17 0.80
C ILE A 124 -10.25 6.31 0.38
N LYS A 125 -11.15 6.90 -0.40
CA LYS A 125 -12.38 6.26 -0.90
C LYS A 125 -12.72 6.75 -2.30
N PRO A 126 -13.30 5.90 -3.16
CA PRO A 126 -13.73 6.32 -4.48
C PRO A 126 -14.71 7.49 -4.38
N GLY A 127 -14.54 8.49 -5.25
CA GLY A 127 -15.37 9.69 -5.31
C GLY A 127 -14.88 10.88 -4.46
N THR A 128 -13.81 10.75 -3.69
CA THR A 128 -13.23 11.88 -2.96
C THR A 128 -12.32 12.74 -3.86
N PRO A 129 -12.17 14.04 -3.58
CA PRO A 129 -11.22 14.90 -4.30
C PRO A 129 -9.78 14.38 -4.24
N PHE A 130 -9.36 13.88 -3.07
CA PHE A 130 -8.05 13.26 -2.88
C PHE A 130 -7.80 12.09 -3.85
N MET A 131 -8.74 11.15 -3.98
CA MET A 131 -8.56 10.00 -4.88
C MET A 131 -8.54 10.40 -6.35
N SER A 132 -9.31 11.43 -6.73
CA SER A 132 -9.26 11.99 -8.08
C SER A 132 -7.89 12.61 -8.38
N LYS A 133 -7.37 13.41 -7.44
CA LYS A 133 -6.04 14.01 -7.54
C LYS A 133 -4.94 12.96 -7.59
N LEU A 134 -4.96 11.97 -6.70
CA LEU A 134 -4.02 10.85 -6.69
C LEU A 134 -4.03 10.09 -8.02
N SER A 135 -5.21 9.82 -8.58
CA SER A 135 -5.34 9.14 -9.88
C SER A 135 -4.65 9.93 -11.01
N ASN A 136 -4.88 11.24 -11.09
CA ASN A 136 -4.22 12.10 -12.08
C ASN A 136 -2.69 12.11 -11.89
N CYS A 137 -2.23 12.29 -10.65
CA CYS A 137 -0.81 12.29 -10.33
C CYS A 137 -0.14 10.94 -10.65
N LEU A 138 -0.82 9.81 -10.41
CA LEU A 138 -0.31 8.49 -10.78
C LEU A 138 -0.20 8.32 -12.30
N GLN A 139 -1.17 8.81 -13.07
CA GLN A 139 -1.06 8.79 -14.54
C GLN A 139 0.13 9.61 -15.03
N ASP A 140 0.35 10.80 -14.47
CA ASP A 140 1.49 11.64 -14.82
C ASP A 140 2.82 11.00 -14.42
N TYR A 141 2.88 10.38 -13.24
CA TYR A 141 4.02 9.60 -12.78
C TYR A 141 4.34 8.44 -13.75
N ILE A 142 3.33 7.68 -14.19
CA ILE A 142 3.53 6.59 -15.18
C ILE A 142 4.06 7.16 -16.50
N ARG A 143 3.46 8.24 -17.01
CA ARG A 143 3.92 8.91 -18.24
C ARG A 143 5.37 9.38 -18.12
N TYR A 144 5.74 9.93 -16.97
CA TYR A 144 7.11 10.37 -16.70
C TYR A 144 8.11 9.20 -16.64
N ARG A 145 7.68 8.03 -16.16
CA ARG A 145 8.55 6.85 -16.02
C ARG A 145 8.68 6.00 -17.29
N MET A 146 7.77 6.19 -18.23
CA MET A 146 7.81 5.52 -19.54
C MET A 146 8.64 6.26 -20.60
N ASN A 147 8.85 7.57 -20.42
CA ASN A 147 9.63 8.41 -21.31
C ASN A 147 11.05 8.63 -20.76
#